data_AF-A0A7M4AR65-F1
#
_entry.id   AF-A0A7M4AR65-F1
#
_cell.length_a   1.000
_cell.length_b   1.000
_cell.length_c   1.000
_cell.angle_alpha   90.00
_cell.angle_beta   90.00
_cell.angle_gamma   90.00
#
_symmetry.space_group_name_H-M   'P 1'
#
loop_
_entity.id
_entity.type
_entity.pdbx_description
1 polymer ?
#
loop_
_entity_poly.entity_id
_entity_poly.type
_entity_poly.pdbx_seq_one_letter_code
_entity_poly.pdbx_strand_id
1 'polypeptide(L)'
;NEAMEAGVVVSAAAGNDGPDNDGLSGMGSSSLSITVGATDDKNTIDRSDDTVASYSSRGERRDNGDGNPLNELKPEVSAPGTNIVQAEGCVTSGGCNNFIGGDAADNGYTGRGSGTSYAAPAVSGILAMMIEANPDLSTAEMKEILKLTAERRGEASAPDVDPFWNRDFGWGMVDAYEAVNLALYLGQQNLTGSVDVFSQVHITNSSVNASTGLHEIRGLAWGQAGSISAVEYRIDDGAWMEATYETVEGGLAALERFEWVIALDAGQLAEGNRTVEIRGLNNEGTPSLPVFTSLLGTMDGQANGGALGVDLVTLSAFLVLLILLGLLVQGARIDPPQQLGSVQETGAVDAVLVTEEAPLETQPKKAGKRKKS
;
A
#
# COMPACT_ATOMS: atom_id res chain seq x y z
N ASN A 1 0.23 16.20 11.45
CA ASN A 1 1.45 16.19 10.63
C ASN A 1 2.69 16.04 11.51
N GLU A 2 3.03 17.02 12.34
CA GLU A 2 4.24 17.00 13.20
C GLU A 2 4.46 15.69 13.99
N ALA A 3 3.40 15.12 14.58
CA ALA A 3 3.49 13.85 15.30
C ALA A 3 3.93 12.68 14.39
N MET A 4 3.35 12.58 13.18
CA MET A 4 3.71 11.54 12.21
C MET A 4 5.17 11.70 11.78
N GLU A 5 5.60 12.93 11.48
CA GLU A 5 6.97 13.26 11.10
C GLU A 5 7.99 12.97 12.22
N ALA A 6 7.56 13.06 13.48
CA ALA A 6 8.36 12.69 14.65
C ALA A 6 8.35 11.18 14.95
N GLY A 7 7.74 10.35 14.10
CA GLY A 7 7.66 8.90 14.28
C GLY A 7 6.50 8.41 15.16
N VAL A 8 5.57 9.29 15.53
CA VAL A 8 4.37 8.93 16.30
C VAL A 8 3.20 8.72 15.33
N VAL A 9 2.79 7.46 15.13
CA VAL A 9 1.65 7.14 14.28
C VAL A 9 0.33 7.62 14.91
N VAL A 10 -0.50 8.29 14.12
CA VAL A 10 -1.75 8.93 14.57
C VAL A 10 -2.94 8.36 13.82
N SER A 11 -3.84 7.71 14.57
CA SER A 11 -5.19 7.36 14.14
C SER A 11 -6.17 8.44 14.59
N ALA A 12 -6.90 9.04 13.65
CA ALA A 12 -7.84 10.13 13.89
C ALA A 12 -9.25 9.76 13.42
N ALA A 13 -10.26 10.04 14.24
CA ALA A 13 -11.66 9.84 13.84
C ALA A 13 -12.04 10.80 12.70
N ALA A 14 -12.75 10.31 11.68
CA ALA A 14 -13.19 11.13 10.53
C ALA A 14 -14.23 12.20 10.91
N GLY A 15 -14.99 11.98 11.99
CA GLY A 15 -16.11 12.83 12.40
C GLY A 15 -17.46 12.15 12.22
N ASN A 16 -18.52 12.71 12.82
CA ASN A 16 -19.86 12.09 12.86
C ASN A 16 -20.95 12.95 12.18
N ASP A 17 -20.56 13.79 11.21
CA ASP A 17 -21.46 14.74 10.53
C ASP A 17 -21.93 14.24 9.14
N GLY A 18 -21.73 12.95 8.84
CA GLY A 18 -22.13 12.35 7.57
C GLY A 18 -23.66 12.19 7.41
N PRO A 19 -24.12 11.85 6.20
CA PRO A 19 -23.33 11.66 4.98
C PRO A 19 -23.05 12.97 4.21
N ASP A 20 -23.65 14.08 4.65
CA ASP A 20 -23.71 15.36 3.94
C ASP A 20 -22.74 16.42 4.50
N ASN A 21 -21.72 16.00 5.26
CA ASN A 21 -20.68 16.92 5.72
C ASN A 21 -19.96 17.57 4.54
N ASP A 22 -19.68 18.86 4.67
CA ASP A 22 -18.84 19.59 3.71
C ASP A 22 -17.37 19.43 4.10
N GLY A 23 -16.80 18.30 3.65
CA GLY A 23 -15.44 17.87 3.95
C GLY A 23 -15.21 17.46 5.41
N LEU A 24 -13.96 17.09 5.70
CA LEU A 24 -13.51 16.76 7.06
C LEU A 24 -12.93 18.00 7.74
N SER A 25 -12.94 18.01 9.07
CA SER A 25 -12.40 19.11 9.88
C SER A 25 -11.49 18.61 11.00
N GLY A 26 -10.75 19.55 11.61
CA GLY A 26 -9.89 19.26 12.76
C GLY A 26 -8.82 18.21 12.44
N MET A 27 -8.70 17.21 13.31
CA MET A 27 -7.69 16.15 13.14
C MET A 27 -8.02 15.20 11.98
N GLY A 28 -9.29 15.07 11.59
CA GLY A 28 -9.70 14.22 10.47
C GLY A 28 -9.20 14.73 9.11
N SER A 29 -8.90 16.03 8.99
CA SER A 29 -8.39 16.66 7.77
C SER A 29 -6.86 16.77 7.70
N SER A 30 -6.11 16.14 8.62
CA SER A 30 -4.64 16.22 8.60
C SER A 30 -4.06 15.39 7.45
N SER A 31 -3.14 15.97 6.66
CA SER A 31 -2.56 15.33 5.46
C SER A 31 -1.84 14.00 5.77
N LEU A 32 -1.19 13.89 6.93
CA LEU A 32 -0.35 12.73 7.25
C LEU A 32 -1.03 11.67 8.11
N SER A 33 -1.95 12.04 8.99
CA SER A 33 -2.62 11.07 9.88
C SER A 33 -3.40 10.00 9.12
N ILE A 34 -3.69 8.90 9.80
CA ILE A 34 -4.63 7.87 9.33
C ILE A 34 -6.01 8.28 9.84
N THR A 35 -6.84 8.79 8.94
CA THR A 35 -8.22 9.19 9.23
C THR A 35 -9.13 7.99 9.06
N VAL A 36 -9.96 7.71 10.06
CA VAL A 36 -10.75 6.48 10.19
C VAL A 36 -12.25 6.78 10.13
N GLY A 37 -12.89 6.26 9.09
CA GLY A 37 -14.36 6.20 8.97
C GLY A 37 -14.97 5.08 9.81
N ALA A 38 -16.28 5.14 10.04
CA ALA A 38 -17.01 4.13 10.81
C ALA A 38 -17.90 3.27 9.90
N THR A 39 -17.85 1.96 10.11
CA THR A 39 -18.81 1.01 9.55
C THR A 39 -19.80 0.55 10.62
N ASP A 40 -20.92 0.01 10.15
CA ASP A 40 -21.88 -0.79 10.91
C ASP A 40 -21.71 -2.23 10.46
N ASP A 41 -21.11 -3.03 11.34
CA ASP A 41 -20.80 -4.46 11.15
C ASP A 41 -22.03 -5.36 11.35
N LYS A 42 -23.21 -4.77 11.58
CA LYS A 42 -24.48 -5.44 11.85
C LYS A 42 -24.43 -6.45 13.00
N ASN A 43 -23.34 -6.45 13.78
CA ASN A 43 -23.00 -7.50 14.74
C ASN A 43 -23.09 -8.91 14.11
N THR A 44 -22.61 -9.07 12.88
CA THR A 44 -22.52 -10.33 12.12
C THR A 44 -21.06 -10.77 11.94
N ILE A 45 -20.84 -12.05 11.64
CA ILE A 45 -19.51 -12.58 11.28
C ILE A 45 -19.26 -12.39 9.78
N ASP A 46 -20.29 -12.58 8.97
CA ASP A 46 -20.24 -12.31 7.55
C ASP A 46 -20.12 -10.80 7.36
N ARG A 47 -19.07 -10.36 6.69
CA ARG A 47 -18.83 -8.95 6.43
C ARG A 47 -19.62 -8.45 5.23
N SER A 48 -20.28 -9.32 4.45
CA SER A 48 -20.93 -8.92 3.19
C SER A 48 -22.08 -7.92 3.37
N ASP A 49 -22.66 -7.84 4.58
CA ASP A 49 -23.68 -6.88 4.96
C ASP A 49 -23.16 -5.64 5.71
N ASP A 50 -21.84 -5.53 5.96
CA ASP A 50 -21.30 -4.33 6.60
C ASP A 50 -21.45 -3.13 5.67
N THR A 51 -22.02 -2.07 6.23
CA THR A 51 -22.26 -0.81 5.53
C THR A 51 -21.48 0.30 6.19
N VAL A 52 -21.10 1.33 5.45
CA VAL A 52 -20.65 2.59 6.05
C VAL A 52 -21.73 3.14 6.98
N ALA A 53 -21.35 3.54 8.20
CA ALA A 53 -22.29 4.08 9.16
C ALA A 53 -22.87 5.40 8.65
N SER A 54 -24.18 5.62 8.83
CA SER A 54 -24.86 6.80 8.28
C SER A 54 -24.26 8.11 8.77
N TYR A 55 -23.82 8.16 10.04
CA TYR A 55 -23.18 9.32 10.65
C TYR A 55 -21.71 9.48 10.26
N SER A 56 -21.03 8.47 9.72
CA SER A 56 -19.60 8.57 9.39
C SER A 56 -19.39 9.70 8.39
N SER A 57 -18.53 10.65 8.73
CA SER A 57 -18.19 11.74 7.81
C SER A 57 -17.53 11.17 6.56
N ARG A 58 -17.84 11.78 5.43
CA ARG A 58 -17.47 11.34 4.09
C ARG A 58 -16.43 12.26 3.48
N GLY A 59 -15.63 11.69 2.61
CA GLY A 59 -14.64 12.41 1.83
C GLY A 59 -15.19 13.25 0.68
N GLU A 60 -14.31 13.96 -0.01
CA GLU A 60 -12.91 14.23 0.36
C GLU A 60 -12.83 15.24 1.52
N ARG A 61 -11.65 15.47 2.12
CA ARG A 61 -11.49 16.71 2.90
C ARG A 61 -11.49 17.91 1.95
N ARG A 62 -11.75 19.12 2.44
CA ARG A 62 -11.58 20.33 1.61
C ARG A 62 -10.11 20.48 1.20
N ASP A 63 -9.88 20.89 -0.04
CA ASP A 63 -8.57 21.27 -0.58
C ASP A 63 -7.93 22.34 0.32
N ASN A 64 -6.67 22.13 0.69
CA ASN A 64 -5.89 23.05 1.53
C ASN A 64 -4.98 23.97 0.68
N GLY A 65 -4.96 23.81 -0.65
CA GLY A 65 -4.18 24.61 -1.59
C GLY A 65 -2.71 24.22 -1.70
N ASP A 66 -2.31 23.02 -1.25
CA ASP A 66 -0.92 22.54 -1.37
C ASP A 66 -0.60 21.88 -2.72
N GLY A 67 -1.64 21.66 -3.55
CA GLY A 67 -1.51 21.10 -4.89
C GLY A 67 -1.30 19.58 -4.93
N ASN A 68 -1.52 18.86 -3.84
CA ASN A 68 -1.38 17.41 -3.77
C ASN A 68 -2.72 16.69 -3.56
N PRO A 69 -3.52 16.43 -4.62
CA PRO A 69 -4.89 15.90 -4.53
C PRO A 69 -5.01 14.56 -3.79
N LEU A 70 -3.91 13.82 -3.65
CA LEU A 70 -3.90 12.52 -2.97
C LEU A 70 -4.13 12.67 -1.46
N ASN A 71 -3.64 13.76 -0.86
CA ASN A 71 -3.73 13.93 0.59
C ASN A 71 -5.07 14.56 1.03
N GLU A 72 -5.95 14.92 0.07
CA GLU A 72 -7.37 15.24 0.24
C GLU A 72 -8.25 14.00 0.38
N LEU A 73 -7.79 12.85 -0.13
CA LEU A 73 -8.50 11.58 -0.09
C LEU A 73 -8.59 11.07 1.35
N LYS A 74 -9.68 11.42 2.02
CA LYS A 74 -9.98 11.12 3.42
C LYS A 74 -11.42 10.63 3.57
N PRO A 75 -11.73 9.60 4.37
CA PRO A 75 -10.82 8.86 5.25
C PRO A 75 -9.83 7.98 4.48
N GLU A 76 -8.74 7.56 5.13
CA GLU A 76 -7.84 6.56 4.58
C GLU A 76 -8.45 5.16 4.63
N VAL A 77 -9.06 4.82 5.76
CA VAL A 77 -9.61 3.48 6.00
C VAL A 77 -10.88 3.61 6.83
N SER A 78 -11.60 2.51 6.94
CA SER A 78 -12.77 2.40 7.81
C SER A 78 -12.68 1.18 8.72
N ALA A 79 -13.35 1.24 9.86
CA ALA A 79 -13.41 0.15 10.82
C ALA A 79 -14.78 0.14 11.53
N PRO A 80 -15.17 -0.99 12.17
CA PRO A 80 -16.39 -1.06 12.95
C PRO A 80 -16.44 0.05 14.00
N GLY A 81 -17.50 0.86 13.95
CA GLY A 81 -17.70 1.99 14.86
C GLY A 81 -19.13 2.12 15.38
N THR A 82 -20.03 1.23 14.96
CA THR A 82 -21.44 1.23 15.37
C THR A 82 -21.68 0.13 16.39
N ASN A 83 -22.43 0.43 17.45
CA ASN A 83 -22.85 -0.57 18.44
C ASN A 83 -21.72 -1.30 19.17
N ILE A 84 -20.58 -0.64 19.35
CA ILE A 84 -19.36 -1.19 19.95
C ILE A 84 -19.54 -1.30 21.47
N VAL A 85 -19.14 -2.45 22.04
CA VAL A 85 -19.08 -2.64 23.49
C VAL A 85 -17.70 -2.20 23.96
N GLN A 86 -17.63 -1.31 24.95
CA GLN A 86 -16.36 -0.80 25.49
C GLN A 86 -16.34 -0.85 27.02
N ALA A 87 -15.14 -0.76 27.58
CA ALA A 87 -14.93 -0.64 29.02
C ALA A 87 -15.58 0.65 29.58
N GLU A 88 -16.12 0.58 30.80
CA GLU A 88 -16.66 1.75 31.49
C GLU A 88 -15.56 2.64 32.04
N GLY A 89 -15.48 3.85 31.47
CA GLY A 89 -14.72 4.94 32.08
C GLY A 89 -15.43 5.40 33.34
N CYS A 90 -14.82 5.19 34.50
CA CYS A 90 -15.45 5.57 35.76
C CYS A 90 -15.32 7.07 36.03
N VAL A 91 -16.18 7.89 35.39
CA VAL A 91 -15.96 9.34 35.34
C VAL A 91 -16.92 10.23 36.11
N THR A 92 -18.20 9.92 36.42
CA THR A 92 -18.96 10.78 37.39
C THR A 92 -20.36 10.38 37.85
N SER A 93 -21.02 9.31 37.37
CA SER A 93 -22.42 9.07 37.79
C SER A 93 -22.93 7.62 37.81
N GLY A 94 -22.07 6.62 37.58
CA GLY A 94 -22.41 5.19 37.68
C GLY A 94 -21.74 4.54 38.88
N GLY A 95 -22.29 3.44 39.40
CA GLY A 95 -21.78 2.68 40.56
C GLY A 95 -20.44 1.96 40.35
N CYS A 96 -19.53 2.56 39.60
CA CYS A 96 -18.17 2.11 39.37
C CYS A 96 -17.25 2.64 40.47
N ASN A 97 -16.11 1.97 40.68
CA ASN A 97 -15.12 2.31 41.67
C ASN A 97 -13.92 3.03 41.03
N ASN A 98 -13.66 4.27 41.45
CA ASN A 98 -12.50 5.07 41.03
C ASN A 98 -11.94 5.94 42.17
N PHE A 99 -12.11 5.50 43.42
CA PHE A 99 -11.49 6.18 44.57
C PHE A 99 -10.17 5.51 44.95
N ILE A 100 -9.24 6.29 45.53
CA ILE A 100 -7.93 5.80 45.97
C ILE A 100 -8.12 4.68 47.01
N GLY A 101 -7.57 3.50 46.73
CA GLY A 101 -7.71 2.31 47.57
C GLY A 101 -8.97 1.48 47.31
N GLY A 102 -9.77 1.84 46.31
CA GLY A 102 -10.89 1.03 45.82
C GLY A 102 -10.46 -0.02 44.80
N ASP A 103 -11.23 -1.12 44.71
CA ASP A 103 -11.09 -2.14 43.68
C ASP A 103 -11.98 -1.83 42.47
N ALA A 104 -11.34 -1.67 41.31
CA ALA A 104 -11.97 -1.36 40.03
C ALA A 104 -12.22 -2.61 39.15
N ALA A 105 -11.90 -3.83 39.64
CA ALA A 105 -12.05 -5.07 38.88
C ALA A 105 -13.48 -5.31 38.36
N ASP A 106 -14.49 -4.80 39.07
CA ASP A 106 -15.91 -4.94 38.72
C ASP A 106 -16.48 -3.78 37.89
N ASN A 107 -15.66 -2.83 37.42
CA ASN A 107 -16.15 -1.67 36.63
C ASN A 107 -16.76 -2.07 35.27
N GLY A 108 -16.53 -3.30 34.80
CA GLY A 108 -17.26 -3.91 33.69
C GLY A 108 -17.21 -3.15 32.36
N TYR A 109 -18.23 -3.40 31.54
CA TYR A 109 -18.42 -2.80 30.22
C TYR A 109 -19.67 -1.93 30.22
N THR A 110 -19.70 -0.89 29.37
CA THR A 110 -20.85 -0.01 29.21
C THR A 110 -21.81 -0.53 28.16
N GLY A 111 -22.94 0.15 28.00
CA GLY A 111 -23.82 -0.05 26.85
C GLY A 111 -23.12 0.21 25.52
N ARG A 112 -23.74 -0.21 24.43
CA ARG A 112 -23.18 -0.07 23.08
C ARG A 112 -23.03 1.40 22.68
N GLY A 113 -21.84 1.79 22.24
CA GLY A 113 -21.50 3.12 21.73
C GLY A 113 -21.39 3.16 20.20
N SER A 114 -21.65 4.31 19.60
CA SER A 114 -21.54 4.50 18.14
C SER A 114 -20.84 5.81 17.80
N GLY A 115 -19.97 5.79 16.79
CA GLY A 115 -19.18 6.93 16.35
C GLY A 115 -17.85 6.52 15.71
N THR A 116 -17.30 7.39 14.86
CA THR A 116 -15.92 7.27 14.38
C THR A 116 -14.88 7.28 15.52
N SER A 117 -15.25 7.83 16.68
CA SER A 117 -14.49 7.74 17.93
C SER A 117 -14.32 6.30 18.47
N TYR A 118 -15.17 5.35 18.04
CA TYR A 118 -15.04 3.93 18.39
C TYR A 118 -14.28 3.14 17.32
N ALA A 119 -14.32 3.60 16.06
CA ALA A 119 -13.54 3.02 14.96
C ALA A 119 -12.04 3.37 15.05
N ALA A 120 -11.70 4.63 15.36
CA ALA A 120 -10.32 5.09 15.47
C ALA A 120 -9.43 4.31 16.47
N PRO A 121 -9.89 3.96 17.70
CA PRO A 121 -9.10 3.13 18.60
C PRO A 121 -8.94 1.68 18.13
N ALA A 122 -9.88 1.13 17.35
CA ALA A 122 -9.69 -0.21 16.75
C ALA A 122 -8.49 -0.21 15.79
N VAL A 123 -8.38 0.81 14.93
CA VAL A 123 -7.21 1.00 14.05
C VAL A 123 -5.94 1.27 14.85
N SER A 124 -6.03 1.99 15.97
CA SER A 124 -4.89 2.19 16.88
C SER A 124 -4.36 0.86 17.46
N GLY A 125 -5.26 -0.09 17.77
CA GLY A 125 -4.89 -1.44 18.19
C GLY A 125 -4.18 -2.23 17.08
N ILE A 126 -4.63 -2.11 15.83
CA ILE A 126 -3.96 -2.73 14.67
C ILE A 126 -2.55 -2.16 14.50
N LEU A 127 -2.40 -0.83 14.56
CA LEU A 127 -1.10 -0.16 14.50
C LEU A 127 -0.16 -0.63 15.61
N ALA A 128 -0.68 -0.83 16.83
CA ALA A 128 0.13 -1.39 17.93
C ALA A 128 0.61 -2.82 17.64
N MET A 129 -0.24 -3.68 17.07
CA MET A 129 0.16 -5.02 16.64
C MET A 129 1.18 -4.99 15.49
N MET A 130 1.07 -4.04 14.56
CA MET A 130 2.06 -3.85 13.49
C MET A 130 3.42 -3.43 14.06
N ILE A 131 3.44 -2.53 15.06
CA ILE A 131 4.66 -2.12 15.76
C ILE A 131 5.27 -3.29 16.55
N GLU A 132 4.44 -4.13 17.19
CA GLU A 132 4.92 -5.34 17.87
C GLU A 132 5.55 -6.34 16.89
N ALA A 133 4.92 -6.52 15.72
CA ALA A 133 5.43 -7.38 14.64
C ALA A 133 6.73 -6.85 14.02
N ASN A 134 6.84 -5.54 13.82
CA ASN A 134 7.97 -4.89 13.21
C ASN A 134 8.18 -3.48 13.81
N PRO A 135 9.04 -3.34 14.83
CA PRO A 135 9.19 -2.09 15.58
C PRO A 135 9.92 -0.99 14.81
N ASP A 136 10.55 -1.32 13.69
CA ASP A 136 11.33 -0.38 12.87
C ASP A 136 10.48 0.28 11.75
N LEU A 137 9.18 -0.06 11.65
CA LEU A 137 8.28 0.56 10.67
C LEU A 137 8.18 2.08 10.86
N SER A 138 8.28 2.80 9.76
CA SER A 138 7.93 4.22 9.71
C SER A 138 6.41 4.43 9.75
N THR A 139 5.98 5.63 10.11
CA THR A 139 4.56 6.01 10.09
C THR A 139 3.96 6.00 8.69
N ALA A 140 4.79 6.22 7.66
CA ALA A 140 4.36 6.18 6.26
C ALA A 140 4.15 4.74 5.80
N GLU A 141 5.07 3.82 6.13
CA GLU A 141 4.89 2.39 5.85
C GLU A 141 3.66 1.84 6.55
N MET A 142 3.44 2.16 7.84
CA MET A 142 2.24 1.72 8.55
C MET A 142 0.94 2.21 7.87
N LYS A 143 0.91 3.46 7.43
CA LYS A 143 -0.24 4.04 6.72
C LYS A 143 -0.50 3.34 5.39
N GLU A 144 0.55 3.10 4.60
CA GLU A 144 0.40 2.47 3.29
C GLU A 144 0.12 0.96 3.38
N ILE A 145 0.67 0.26 4.37
CA ILE A 145 0.30 -1.14 4.65
C ILE A 145 -1.21 -1.23 4.93
N LEU A 146 -1.74 -0.38 5.83
CA LEU A 146 -3.17 -0.38 6.13
C LEU A 146 -4.04 -0.11 4.90
N LYS A 147 -3.63 0.80 4.01
CA LYS A 147 -4.36 1.11 2.77
C LYS A 147 -4.28 -0.06 1.79
N LEU A 148 -3.10 -0.65 1.62
CA LEU A 148 -2.84 -1.74 0.67
C LEU A 148 -3.61 -3.01 1.03
N THR A 149 -3.66 -3.33 2.33
CA THR A 149 -4.26 -4.57 2.84
C THR A 149 -5.73 -4.42 3.22
N ALA A 150 -6.30 -3.22 3.15
CA ALA A 150 -7.71 -3.01 3.45
C ALA A 150 -8.61 -3.78 2.48
N GLU A 151 -9.70 -4.33 3.00
CA GLU A 151 -10.74 -4.96 2.20
C GLU A 151 -11.50 -3.86 1.44
N ARG A 152 -11.39 -3.88 0.11
CA ARG A 152 -12.04 -2.90 -0.78
C ARG A 152 -13.56 -2.98 -0.70
N ARG A 153 -14.21 -1.82 -0.69
CA ARG A 153 -15.67 -1.71 -0.61
C ARG A 153 -16.19 -0.57 -1.48
N GLY A 154 -17.14 -0.86 -2.36
CA GLY A 154 -17.72 0.14 -3.24
C GLY A 154 -16.79 0.57 -4.37
N GLU A 155 -17.32 1.42 -5.26
CA GLU A 155 -16.61 1.96 -6.41
C GLU A 155 -15.81 3.21 -6.03
N ALA A 156 -14.71 3.46 -6.74
CA ALA A 156 -13.88 4.63 -6.53
C ALA A 156 -14.67 5.94 -6.72
N SER A 157 -14.45 6.90 -5.83
CA SER A 157 -15.11 8.22 -5.91
C SER A 157 -14.26 9.27 -6.64
N ALA A 158 -12.95 9.05 -6.70
CA ALA A 158 -11.99 9.94 -7.37
C ALA A 158 -10.97 9.13 -8.21
N PRO A 159 -11.43 8.34 -9.20
CA PRO A 159 -10.59 7.39 -9.94
C PRO A 159 -9.41 8.03 -10.70
N ASP A 160 -9.50 9.31 -11.04
CA ASP A 160 -8.40 10.05 -11.66
C ASP A 160 -7.21 10.19 -10.70
N VAL A 161 -7.46 10.32 -9.38
CA VAL A 161 -6.44 10.47 -8.33
C VAL A 161 -6.01 9.11 -7.76
N ASP A 162 -6.97 8.25 -7.42
CA ASP A 162 -6.71 6.89 -6.94
C ASP A 162 -7.84 5.94 -7.41
N PRO A 163 -7.51 4.78 -8.00
CA PRO A 163 -8.49 3.89 -8.62
C PRO A 163 -9.27 3.04 -7.61
N PHE A 164 -8.95 3.10 -6.31
CA PHE A 164 -9.54 2.26 -5.29
C PHE A 164 -10.19 3.09 -4.17
N TRP A 165 -9.69 4.28 -3.89
CA TRP A 165 -10.24 5.14 -2.87
C TRP A 165 -11.68 5.56 -3.17
N ASN A 166 -12.53 5.49 -2.16
CA ASN A 166 -13.85 6.10 -2.20
C ASN A 166 -14.17 6.87 -0.91
N ARG A 167 -15.11 7.81 -1.04
CA ARG A 167 -15.44 8.77 0.02
C ARG A 167 -16.08 8.16 1.26
N ASP A 168 -16.54 6.92 1.19
CA ASP A 168 -17.29 6.25 2.24
C ASP A 168 -16.38 5.37 3.11
N PHE A 169 -15.54 4.55 2.47
CA PHE A 169 -14.69 3.56 3.14
C PHE A 169 -13.19 3.90 3.08
N GLY A 170 -12.79 4.93 2.33
CA GLY A 170 -11.39 5.19 2.03
C GLY A 170 -10.84 4.17 1.03
N TRP A 171 -9.64 3.65 1.30
CA TRP A 171 -9.09 2.49 0.57
C TRP A 171 -9.75 1.16 0.96
N GLY A 172 -10.57 1.14 2.02
CA GLY A 172 -11.35 -0.03 2.40
C GLY A 172 -11.57 -0.17 3.91
N MET A 173 -12.17 -1.29 4.30
CA MET A 173 -12.25 -1.68 5.71
C MET A 173 -10.94 -2.31 6.12
N VAL A 174 -10.40 -1.91 7.27
CA VAL A 174 -9.13 -2.48 7.77
C VAL A 174 -9.20 -4.00 7.87
N ASP A 175 -8.10 -4.65 7.47
CA ASP A 175 -7.84 -6.07 7.70
C ASP A 175 -6.60 -6.18 8.59
N ALA A 176 -6.85 -6.51 9.87
CA ALA A 176 -5.79 -6.59 10.86
C ALA A 176 -4.81 -7.74 10.58
N TYR A 177 -5.31 -8.86 10.03
CA TYR A 177 -4.47 -10.03 9.77
C TYR A 177 -3.50 -9.73 8.64
N GLU A 178 -4.00 -9.22 7.50
CA GLU A 178 -3.16 -8.91 6.36
C GLU A 178 -2.17 -7.78 6.66
N ALA A 179 -2.59 -6.74 7.41
CA ALA A 179 -1.71 -5.64 7.79
C ALA A 179 -0.55 -6.10 8.69
N VAL A 180 -0.82 -6.91 9.70
CA VAL A 180 0.22 -7.43 10.63
C VAL A 180 1.10 -8.46 9.93
N ASN A 181 0.54 -9.30 9.05
CA ASN A 181 1.31 -10.26 8.27
C ASN A 181 2.29 -9.56 7.32
N LEU A 182 1.87 -8.49 6.64
CA LEU A 182 2.75 -7.69 5.80
C LEU A 182 3.84 -6.98 6.63
N ALA A 183 3.50 -6.45 7.81
CA ALA A 183 4.48 -5.87 8.73
C ALA A 183 5.58 -6.88 9.12
N LEU A 184 5.19 -8.10 9.51
CA LEU A 184 6.12 -9.20 9.82
C LEU A 184 7.00 -9.54 8.62
N TYR A 185 6.39 -9.63 7.43
CA TYR A 185 7.09 -9.96 6.19
C TYR A 185 8.20 -8.94 5.89
N LEU A 186 7.91 -7.64 5.96
CA LEU A 186 8.91 -6.60 5.71
C LEU A 186 10.10 -6.70 6.68
N GLY A 187 9.83 -6.99 7.97
CA GLY A 187 10.86 -7.19 8.97
C GLY A 187 11.74 -8.40 8.68
N GLN A 188 11.14 -9.54 8.33
CA GLN A 188 11.86 -10.79 8.03
C GLN A 188 12.70 -10.71 6.77
N GLN A 189 12.27 -9.95 5.76
CA GLN A 189 12.98 -9.77 4.50
C GLN A 189 13.97 -8.59 4.52
N ASN A 190 14.15 -7.92 5.67
CA ASN A 190 14.94 -6.68 5.79
C ASN A 190 14.53 -5.59 4.78
N LEU A 191 13.23 -5.48 4.51
CA LEU A 191 12.67 -4.48 3.60
C LEU A 191 12.22 -3.20 4.32
N THR A 192 12.14 -3.23 5.66
CA THR A 192 11.77 -2.06 6.48
C THR A 192 12.67 -0.86 6.19
N GLY A 193 12.07 0.30 5.93
CA GLY A 193 12.76 1.53 5.55
C GLY A 193 13.39 1.51 4.14
N SER A 194 13.25 0.41 3.41
CA SER A 194 13.83 0.20 2.08
C SER A 194 12.77 0.09 0.98
N VAL A 195 11.48 0.17 1.34
CA VAL A 195 10.37 0.22 0.39
C VAL A 195 10.00 1.66 0.05
N ASP A 196 9.69 1.90 -1.23
CA ASP A 196 9.08 3.14 -1.69
C ASP A 196 7.55 3.06 -1.52
N VAL A 197 7.06 3.71 -0.47
CA VAL A 197 5.64 3.77 -0.13
C VAL A 197 4.81 4.55 -1.15
N PHE A 198 5.42 5.31 -2.06
CA PHE A 198 4.72 6.03 -3.14
C PHE A 198 4.58 5.22 -4.42
N SER A 199 5.32 4.11 -4.55
CA SER A 199 5.16 3.16 -5.65
C SER A 199 4.03 2.19 -5.31
N GLN A 200 2.99 2.15 -6.14
CA GLN A 200 1.77 1.40 -5.91
C GLN A 200 1.67 0.25 -6.91
N VAL A 201 1.50 -0.97 -6.40
CA VAL A 201 1.23 -2.18 -7.19
C VAL A 201 0.07 -2.92 -6.55
N HIS A 202 -0.93 -3.28 -7.35
CA HIS A 202 -2.12 -3.96 -6.87
C HIS A 202 -2.56 -5.06 -7.83
N ILE A 203 -2.94 -6.20 -7.28
CA ILE A 203 -3.66 -7.25 -8.03
C ILE A 203 -5.11 -6.81 -8.22
N THR A 204 -5.61 -6.89 -9.44
CA THR A 204 -7.02 -6.65 -9.80
C THR A 204 -7.75 -7.96 -10.11
N ASN A 205 -7.03 -8.98 -10.59
CA ASN A 205 -7.59 -10.31 -10.83
C ASN A 205 -6.52 -11.39 -10.68
N SER A 206 -6.91 -12.57 -10.20
CA SER A 206 -6.07 -13.77 -10.16
C SER A 206 -6.98 -14.97 -10.40
N SER A 207 -6.97 -15.52 -11.62
CA SER A 207 -7.88 -16.60 -12.00
C SER A 207 -7.38 -17.42 -13.18
N VAL A 208 -7.92 -18.64 -13.33
CA VAL A 208 -7.61 -19.50 -14.48
C VAL A 208 -8.40 -19.03 -15.70
N ASN A 209 -7.70 -18.70 -16.79
CA ASN A 209 -8.33 -18.40 -18.07
C ASN A 209 -8.81 -19.69 -18.74
N ALA A 210 -10.12 -19.83 -18.91
CA ALA A 210 -10.74 -21.02 -19.47
C ALA A 210 -10.33 -21.33 -20.93
N SER A 211 -9.86 -20.34 -21.69
CA SER A 211 -9.47 -20.50 -23.09
C SER A 211 -8.02 -20.97 -23.24
N THR A 212 -7.12 -20.49 -22.38
CA THR A 212 -5.68 -20.80 -22.43
C THR A 212 -5.28 -21.90 -21.45
N GLY A 213 -6.07 -22.13 -20.40
CA GLY A 213 -5.73 -23.03 -19.30
C GLY A 213 -4.69 -22.46 -18.33
N LEU A 214 -4.20 -21.25 -18.58
CA LEU A 214 -3.21 -20.59 -17.73
C LEU A 214 -3.86 -19.87 -16.55
N HIS A 215 -3.16 -19.83 -15.42
CA HIS A 215 -3.51 -18.97 -14.30
C HIS A 215 -3.00 -17.55 -14.59
N GLU A 216 -3.93 -16.62 -14.84
CA GLU A 216 -3.63 -15.22 -15.14
C GLU A 216 -3.77 -14.38 -13.87
N ILE A 217 -2.72 -13.64 -13.55
CA ILE A 217 -2.68 -12.63 -12.50
C ILE A 217 -2.55 -11.29 -13.20
N ARG A 218 -3.49 -10.38 -12.96
CA ARG A 218 -3.55 -9.05 -13.56
C ARG A 218 -3.55 -8.00 -12.46
N GLY A 219 -3.03 -6.84 -12.77
CA GLY A 219 -3.01 -5.74 -11.83
C GLY A 219 -2.73 -4.39 -12.44
N LEU A 220 -2.71 -3.39 -11.57
CA LEU A 220 -2.37 -2.01 -11.86
C LEU A 220 -1.07 -1.64 -11.15
N ALA A 221 -0.30 -0.76 -11.77
CA ALA A 221 0.88 -0.15 -11.18
C ALA A 221 0.93 1.35 -11.54
N TRP A 222 1.32 2.18 -10.56
CA TRP A 222 1.60 3.61 -10.75
C TRP A 222 2.46 4.16 -9.61
N GLY A 223 3.12 5.29 -9.83
CA GLY A 223 3.75 6.05 -8.74
C GLY A 223 2.91 7.27 -8.36
N GLN A 224 2.78 7.54 -7.07
CA GLN A 224 2.10 8.72 -6.53
C GLN A 224 2.95 9.99 -6.64
N ALA A 225 4.28 9.85 -6.62
CA ALA A 225 5.24 10.95 -6.73
C ALA A 225 6.27 10.76 -7.85
N GLY A 226 6.28 9.60 -8.50
CA GLY A 226 7.26 9.22 -9.52
C GLY A 226 6.71 8.17 -10.48
N SER A 227 7.61 7.50 -11.20
CA SER A 227 7.25 6.44 -12.16
C SER A 227 7.67 5.08 -11.63
N ILE A 228 6.90 4.05 -11.97
CA ILE A 228 7.33 2.66 -11.83
C ILE A 228 8.01 2.26 -13.14
N SER A 229 9.25 1.75 -13.03
CA SER A 229 10.06 1.34 -14.18
C SER A 229 9.88 -0.13 -14.54
N ALA A 230 9.48 -0.97 -13.59
CA ALA A 230 9.24 -2.39 -13.81
C ALA A 230 8.24 -2.95 -12.79
N VAL A 231 7.55 -4.02 -13.17
CA VAL A 231 6.81 -4.88 -12.23
C VAL A 231 7.48 -6.24 -12.26
N GLU A 232 7.86 -6.74 -11.09
CA GLU A 232 8.54 -8.02 -10.93
C GLU A 232 7.72 -8.95 -10.06
N TYR A 233 7.88 -10.25 -10.28
CA TYR A 233 7.29 -11.29 -9.45
C TYR A 233 8.27 -12.43 -9.20
N ARG A 234 8.04 -13.18 -8.13
CA ARG A 234 8.68 -14.47 -7.89
C ARG A 234 7.67 -15.46 -7.37
N ILE A 235 8.00 -16.74 -7.53
CA ILE A 235 7.18 -17.85 -7.04
C ILE A 235 7.92 -18.47 -5.86
N ASP A 236 7.30 -18.37 -4.68
CA ASP A 236 7.88 -18.70 -3.39
C ASP A 236 9.26 -18.01 -3.23
N ASP A 237 10.30 -18.75 -2.84
CA ASP A 237 11.66 -18.21 -2.70
C ASP A 237 12.48 -18.26 -4.02
N GLY A 238 11.79 -18.34 -5.16
CA GLY A 238 12.40 -18.40 -6.49
C GLY A 238 13.09 -17.11 -6.93
N ALA A 239 13.65 -17.14 -8.14
CA ALA A 239 14.24 -15.96 -8.77
C ALA A 239 13.17 -14.94 -9.15
N TRP A 240 13.52 -13.65 -9.09
CA TRP A 240 12.70 -12.57 -9.62
C TRP A 240 12.63 -12.66 -11.15
N MET A 241 11.42 -12.44 -11.65
CA MET A 241 11.08 -12.40 -13.06
C MET A 241 10.29 -11.11 -13.31
N GLU A 242 10.48 -10.51 -14.47
CA GLU A 242 9.69 -9.36 -14.85
C GLU A 242 8.27 -9.79 -15.29
N ALA A 243 7.23 -9.04 -14.93
CA ALA A 243 5.88 -9.22 -15.44
C ALA A 243 5.75 -8.61 -16.84
N THR A 244 4.74 -9.00 -17.60
CA THR A 244 4.44 -8.31 -18.86
C THR A 244 3.56 -7.10 -18.58
N TYR A 245 3.89 -5.94 -19.13
CA TYR A 245 3.11 -4.72 -18.95
C TYR A 245 3.09 -3.84 -20.20
N GLU A 246 2.11 -2.95 -20.27
CA GLU A 246 2.05 -1.94 -21.32
C GLU A 246 3.06 -0.82 -21.05
N THR A 247 4.00 -0.59 -21.97
CA THR A 247 4.87 0.60 -21.87
C THR A 247 4.22 1.78 -22.59
N VAL A 248 4.09 2.90 -21.88
CA VAL A 248 3.64 4.17 -22.47
C VAL A 248 4.85 4.93 -23.01
N GLU A 249 4.81 5.27 -24.30
CA GLU A 249 5.89 5.99 -24.99
C GLU A 249 6.01 7.41 -24.41
N GLY A 250 7.16 7.72 -23.78
CA GLY A 250 7.41 8.99 -23.08
C GLY A 250 7.66 8.84 -21.57
N GLY A 251 7.47 7.64 -21.02
CA GLY A 251 7.53 7.39 -19.58
C GLY A 251 6.23 7.81 -18.89
N LEU A 252 5.88 7.12 -17.81
CA LEU A 252 4.65 7.40 -17.06
C LEU A 252 4.88 8.59 -16.12
N ALA A 253 4.03 9.62 -16.22
CA ALA A 253 4.01 10.69 -15.23
C ALA A 253 3.46 10.20 -13.88
N ALA A 254 3.60 11.00 -12.83
CA ALA A 254 2.95 10.71 -11.54
C ALA A 254 1.43 10.54 -11.74
N LEU A 255 0.84 9.56 -11.04
CA LEU A 255 -0.56 9.11 -11.14
C LEU A 255 -0.95 8.47 -12.48
N GLU A 256 -0.04 8.38 -13.45
CA GLU A 256 -0.29 7.63 -14.68
C GLU A 256 -0.14 6.13 -14.40
N ARG A 257 -1.15 5.36 -14.83
CA ARG A 257 -1.33 3.95 -14.49
C ARG A 257 -1.12 3.10 -15.72
N PHE A 258 -0.60 1.90 -15.51
CA PHE A 258 -0.53 0.87 -16.52
C PHE A 258 -0.97 -0.47 -15.97
N GLU A 259 -1.45 -1.33 -16.87
CA GLU A 259 -1.79 -2.70 -16.56
C GLU A 259 -0.58 -3.62 -16.71
N TRP A 260 -0.46 -4.56 -15.77
CA TRP A 260 0.51 -5.64 -15.82
C TRP A 260 -0.21 -6.99 -15.73
N VAL A 261 0.41 -8.01 -16.29
CA VAL A 261 -0.11 -9.37 -16.34
C VAL A 261 1.00 -10.41 -16.24
N ILE A 262 0.73 -11.46 -15.48
CA ILE A 262 1.54 -12.65 -15.32
C ILE A 262 0.65 -13.84 -15.71
N ALA A 263 1.14 -14.75 -16.54
CA ALA A 263 0.42 -15.98 -16.86
C ALA A 263 1.29 -17.20 -16.53
N LEU A 264 0.77 -18.07 -15.66
CA LEU A 264 1.48 -19.23 -15.14
C LEU A 264 0.78 -20.52 -15.55
N ASP A 265 1.55 -21.51 -15.98
CA ASP A 265 1.05 -22.87 -16.19
C ASP A 265 1.16 -23.65 -14.88
N ALA A 266 0.01 -23.98 -14.27
CA ALA A 266 -0.04 -24.74 -13.02
C ALA A 266 0.62 -26.13 -13.15
N GLY A 267 0.60 -26.75 -14.34
CA GLY A 267 1.23 -28.04 -14.61
C GLY A 267 2.77 -27.99 -14.56
N GLN A 268 3.33 -26.79 -14.51
CA GLN A 268 4.76 -26.53 -14.48
C GLN A 268 5.23 -26.05 -13.10
N LEU A 269 4.32 -26.02 -12.13
CA LEU A 269 4.60 -25.65 -10.76
C LEU A 269 4.47 -26.88 -9.87
N ALA A 270 5.39 -27.00 -8.92
CA ALA A 270 5.40 -28.10 -7.96
C ALA A 270 4.03 -28.25 -7.28
N GLU A 271 3.62 -29.49 -7.04
CA GLU A 271 2.32 -29.78 -6.42
C GLU A 271 2.14 -29.02 -5.10
N GLY A 272 0.94 -28.47 -4.91
CA GLY A 272 0.54 -27.76 -3.68
C GLY A 272 0.37 -26.26 -3.86
N ASN A 273 0.06 -25.56 -2.76
CA ASN A 273 -0.17 -24.12 -2.80
C ASN A 273 1.16 -23.39 -3.02
N ARG A 274 1.22 -22.57 -4.07
CA ARG A 274 2.39 -21.76 -4.44
C ARG A 274 2.05 -20.30 -4.21
N THR A 275 2.97 -19.59 -3.57
CA THR A 275 2.82 -18.15 -3.34
C THR A 275 3.45 -17.40 -4.49
N VAL A 276 2.73 -16.44 -5.06
CA VAL A 276 3.29 -15.49 -6.02
C VAL A 276 3.38 -14.14 -5.31
N GLU A 277 4.61 -13.65 -5.17
CA GLU A 277 4.90 -12.31 -4.67
C GLU A 277 5.14 -11.40 -5.86
N ILE A 278 4.53 -10.21 -5.85
CA ILE A 278 4.66 -9.20 -6.90
C ILE A 278 5.04 -7.87 -6.26
N ARG A 279 5.94 -7.13 -6.90
CA ARG A 279 6.34 -5.77 -6.50
C ARG A 279 6.59 -4.89 -7.72
N GLY A 280 6.51 -3.58 -7.55
CA GLY A 280 6.98 -2.60 -8.53
C GLY A 280 8.37 -2.12 -8.15
N LEU A 281 9.18 -1.74 -9.13
CA LEU A 281 10.42 -1.01 -8.91
C LEU A 281 10.27 0.41 -9.45
N ASN A 282 10.71 1.40 -8.68
CA ASN A 282 10.87 2.75 -9.21
C ASN A 282 12.16 2.88 -10.03
N ASN A 283 12.37 4.05 -10.64
CA ASN A 283 13.55 4.31 -11.50
C ASN A 283 14.91 4.12 -10.81
N GLU A 284 14.96 4.08 -9.48
CA GLU A 284 16.16 3.87 -8.67
C GLU A 284 16.35 2.40 -8.29
N GLY A 285 15.42 1.52 -8.68
CA GLY A 285 15.38 0.11 -8.30
C GLY A 285 14.82 -0.13 -6.88
N THR A 286 14.24 0.88 -6.24
CA THR A 286 13.63 0.73 -4.91
C THR A 286 12.28 0.03 -5.05
N PRO A 287 12.01 -1.05 -4.28
CA PRO A 287 10.78 -1.80 -4.41
C PRO A 287 9.59 -1.10 -3.76
N SER A 288 8.40 -1.28 -4.31
CA SER A 288 7.13 -0.98 -3.64
C SER A 288 6.88 -1.92 -2.46
N LEU A 289 5.82 -1.63 -1.69
CA LEU A 289 5.20 -2.69 -0.90
C LEU A 289 4.80 -3.87 -1.81
N PRO A 290 5.09 -5.12 -1.43
CA PRO A 290 4.72 -6.28 -2.22
C PRO A 290 3.25 -6.64 -2.04
N VAL A 291 2.68 -7.26 -3.06
CA VAL A 291 1.34 -7.88 -3.03
C VAL A 291 1.46 -9.37 -3.32
N PHE A 292 0.53 -10.15 -2.77
CA PHE A 292 0.60 -11.60 -2.80
C PHE A 292 -0.67 -12.20 -3.39
N THR A 293 -0.52 -13.31 -4.08
CA THR A 293 -1.62 -14.22 -4.42
C THR A 293 -1.11 -15.66 -4.35
N SER A 294 -2.02 -16.62 -4.30
CA SER A 294 -1.66 -18.03 -4.27
C SER A 294 -2.39 -18.81 -5.35
N LEU A 295 -1.73 -19.83 -5.89
CA LEU A 295 -2.28 -20.74 -6.88
C LEU A 295 -1.88 -22.18 -6.57
N LEU A 296 -2.66 -23.14 -7.05
CA LEU A 296 -2.38 -24.57 -6.87
C LEU A 296 -1.51 -25.10 -8.02
N GLY A 297 -0.27 -25.50 -7.73
CA GLY A 297 0.58 -26.23 -8.67
C GLY A 297 0.14 -27.69 -8.80
N THR A 298 0.34 -28.28 -9.98
CA THR A 298 -0.15 -29.62 -10.33
C THR A 298 0.92 -30.52 -10.97
N MET A 299 2.19 -30.11 -10.97
CA MET A 299 3.28 -30.95 -11.46
C MET A 299 3.45 -32.17 -10.54
N ASP A 300 3.07 -33.35 -11.04
CA ASP A 300 3.36 -34.63 -10.41
C ASP A 300 4.86 -34.96 -10.60
N GLY A 301 5.53 -35.40 -9.53
CA GLY A 301 6.97 -35.64 -9.48
C GLY A 301 7.50 -36.78 -10.36
N GLN A 302 6.71 -37.30 -11.30
CA GLN A 302 7.16 -38.28 -12.30
C GLN A 302 7.78 -37.59 -13.52
N ALA A 303 9.06 -37.22 -13.39
CA ALA A 303 9.88 -36.79 -14.50
C ALA A 303 10.06 -37.93 -15.53
N ASN A 304 9.30 -37.91 -16.63
CA ASN A 304 9.75 -38.55 -17.86
C ASN A 304 10.74 -37.59 -18.54
N GLY A 305 12.02 -37.98 -18.51
CA GLY A 305 13.15 -37.25 -19.11
C GLY A 305 13.08 -37.15 -20.63
N GLY A 306 12.15 -36.34 -21.15
CA GLY A 306 12.04 -36.09 -22.58
C GLY A 306 10.91 -35.12 -22.91
N ALA A 307 11.14 -33.82 -22.72
CA ALA A 307 10.43 -32.79 -23.45
C ALA A 307 11.31 -31.54 -23.55
N LEU A 308 11.27 -30.93 -24.72
CA LEU A 308 12.09 -29.81 -25.21
C LEU A 308 12.31 -28.73 -24.15
N GLY A 309 13.57 -28.30 -23.98
CA GLY A 309 13.95 -27.14 -23.18
C GLY A 309 13.44 -25.85 -23.82
N VAL A 310 12.13 -25.65 -23.78
CA VAL A 310 11.49 -24.37 -24.06
C VAL A 310 11.34 -23.70 -22.72
N ASP A 311 12.09 -22.62 -22.53
CA ASP A 311 12.12 -21.84 -21.30
C ASP A 311 10.69 -21.40 -20.98
N LEU A 312 10.17 -21.79 -19.81
CA LEU A 312 8.77 -21.64 -19.40
C LEU A 312 8.27 -20.19 -19.52
N VAL A 313 9.21 -19.27 -19.38
CA VAL A 313 9.09 -17.83 -19.47
C VAL A 313 8.75 -17.38 -20.90
N THR A 314 9.26 -18.05 -21.93
CA THR A 314 9.17 -17.58 -23.32
C THR A 314 7.84 -17.90 -24.02
N LEU A 315 7.19 -19.02 -23.66
CA LEU A 315 5.92 -19.42 -24.27
C LEU A 315 4.72 -18.69 -23.65
N SER A 316 4.75 -18.51 -22.33
CA SER A 316 3.75 -17.74 -21.57
C SER A 316 3.83 -16.25 -21.93
N ALA A 317 5.03 -15.69 -22.03
CA ALA A 317 5.30 -14.34 -22.53
C ALA A 317 4.61 -14.02 -23.87
N PHE A 318 4.77 -14.88 -24.87
CA PHE A 318 4.27 -14.63 -26.22
C PHE A 318 2.75 -14.69 -26.30
N LEU A 319 2.11 -15.58 -25.54
CA LEU A 319 0.66 -15.66 -25.47
C LEU A 319 0.07 -14.45 -24.73
N VAL A 320 0.73 -14.00 -23.67
CA VAL A 320 0.37 -12.78 -22.92
C VAL A 320 0.54 -11.52 -23.76
N LEU A 321 1.62 -11.44 -24.56
CA LEU A 321 1.84 -10.40 -25.55
C LEU A 321 0.66 -10.30 -26.54
N LEU A 322 0.12 -11.44 -27.01
CA LEU A 322 -1.05 -11.48 -27.88
C LEU A 322 -2.34 -11.04 -27.18
N ILE A 323 -2.48 -11.35 -25.89
CA ILE A 323 -3.60 -10.91 -25.06
C ILE A 323 -3.57 -9.38 -24.88
N LEU A 324 -2.41 -8.78 -24.62
CA LEU A 324 -2.24 -7.33 -24.52
C LEU A 324 -2.36 -6.65 -25.91
N LEU A 325 -1.83 -7.25 -26.98
CA LEU A 325 -2.02 -6.76 -28.36
C LEU A 325 -3.49 -6.74 -28.79
N GLY A 326 -4.30 -7.67 -28.28
CA GLY A 326 -5.75 -7.67 -28.50
C GLY A 326 -6.49 -6.49 -27.85
N LEU A 327 -5.86 -5.84 -26.85
CA LEU A 327 -6.41 -4.70 -26.10
C LEU A 327 -5.92 -3.34 -26.62
N LEU A 328 -4.83 -3.29 -27.40
CA LEU A 328 -4.20 -2.03 -27.81
C LEU A 328 -4.34 -1.70 -29.32
N VAL A 329 -5.20 -0.70 -29.59
CA VAL A 329 -5.27 0.03 -30.88
C VAL A 329 -4.47 1.36 -30.82
N GLN A 330 -3.61 1.57 -29.83
CA GLN A 330 -3.02 2.90 -29.54
C GLN A 330 -1.48 3.00 -29.47
N GLY A 331 -0.72 2.02 -29.99
CA GLY A 331 0.72 2.21 -30.25
C GLY A 331 1.68 1.96 -29.08
N ALA A 332 1.31 1.15 -28.09
CA ALA A 332 2.21 0.75 -27.00
C ALA A 332 3.28 -0.26 -27.43
N ARG A 333 4.43 -0.28 -26.73
CA ARG A 333 5.42 -1.37 -26.78
C ARG A 333 5.21 -2.31 -25.59
N ILE A 334 5.58 -3.57 -25.77
CA ILE A 334 5.45 -4.61 -24.74
C ILE A 334 6.79 -5.34 -24.68
N ASP A 335 7.39 -5.41 -23.49
CA ASP A 335 8.63 -6.15 -23.27
C ASP A 335 8.31 -7.57 -22.78
N PRO A 336 8.94 -8.62 -23.36
CA PRO A 336 8.76 -9.98 -22.88
C PRO A 336 9.47 -10.14 -21.52
N PRO A 337 8.89 -10.90 -20.58
CA PRO A 337 9.48 -11.17 -19.28
C PRO A 337 10.87 -11.79 -19.43
N GLN A 338 11.85 -11.21 -18.73
CA GLN A 338 13.21 -11.75 -18.65
C GLN A 338 13.48 -12.29 -17.25
N GLN A 339 14.20 -13.41 -17.19
CA GLN A 339 14.75 -13.89 -15.92
C GLN A 339 15.87 -12.95 -15.50
N LEU A 340 15.75 -12.34 -14.32
CA LEU A 340 16.76 -11.42 -13.82
C LEU A 340 17.93 -12.21 -13.25
N GLY A 341 19.13 -11.93 -13.77
CA GLY A 341 20.36 -12.52 -13.24
C GLY A 341 20.62 -12.07 -11.81
N SER A 342 21.06 -13.00 -10.95
CA SER A 342 21.54 -12.67 -9.60
C SER A 342 22.63 -11.61 -9.69
N VAL A 343 22.47 -10.47 -9.00
CA VAL A 343 23.55 -9.50 -8.87
C VAL A 343 24.72 -10.18 -8.17
N GLN A 344 25.72 -10.55 -8.96
CA GLN A 344 26.99 -11.04 -8.44
C GLN A 344 27.73 -9.82 -7.88
N GLU A 345 28.04 -9.83 -6.57
CA GLU A 345 28.92 -8.86 -5.93
C GLU A 345 30.18 -8.69 -6.79
N THR A 346 30.26 -7.61 -7.56
CA THR A 346 31.49 -7.23 -8.23
C THR A 346 32.11 -6.12 -7.40
N GLY A 347 33.28 -6.45 -6.85
CA GLY A 347 33.94 -5.73 -5.78
C GLY A 347 34.20 -4.26 -6.05
N ALA A 348 34.31 -3.54 -4.94
CA ALA A 348 34.71 -2.14 -4.85
C ALA A 348 35.83 -1.79 -5.85
N VAL A 349 35.49 -0.95 -6.82
CA VAL A 349 36.48 -0.19 -7.58
C VAL A 349 36.75 1.09 -6.80
N ASP A 350 37.97 1.16 -6.25
CA ASP A 350 38.53 2.32 -5.57
C ASP A 350 38.31 3.61 -6.37
N ALA A 351 37.60 4.56 -5.75
CA ALA A 351 37.52 5.93 -6.26
C ALA A 351 38.88 6.63 -6.04
N VAL A 352 39.59 6.88 -7.14
CA VAL A 352 40.80 7.70 -7.17
C VAL A 352 40.42 9.16 -6.96
N LEU A 353 40.85 9.72 -5.81
CA LEU A 353 40.81 11.15 -5.52
C LEU A 353 41.78 11.91 -6.44
N VAL A 354 41.25 12.77 -7.31
CA VAL A 354 42.07 13.75 -8.04
C VAL A 354 42.00 15.09 -7.29
N THR A 355 43.12 15.42 -6.63
CA THR A 355 43.44 16.75 -6.14
C THR A 355 44.09 17.56 -7.26
N GLU A 356 43.59 18.77 -7.53
CA GLU A 356 44.38 19.82 -8.18
C GLU A 356 44.21 21.16 -7.45
N GLU A 357 45.28 21.60 -6.79
CA GLU A 357 45.61 23.01 -6.55
C GLU A 357 46.24 23.57 -7.84
N ALA A 358 46.00 24.81 -8.30
CA ALA A 358 46.64 26.07 -7.90
C ALA A 358 46.47 27.11 -9.08
N PRO A 359 46.96 28.37 -9.04
CA PRO A 359 47.08 29.38 -7.97
C PRO A 359 46.52 30.80 -8.35
N LEU A 360 46.66 31.72 -7.39
CA LEU A 360 46.33 33.14 -7.33
C LEU A 360 46.87 34.06 -8.46
N GLU A 361 46.14 35.16 -8.72
CA GLU A 361 46.75 36.46 -9.02
C GLU A 361 45.96 37.64 -8.40
N THR A 362 46.69 38.59 -7.81
CA THR A 362 46.20 39.65 -6.92
C THR A 362 46.27 41.07 -7.55
N GLN A 363 45.12 41.78 -7.52
CA GLN A 363 44.92 43.20 -7.13
C GLN A 363 45.54 44.36 -7.98
N PRO A 364 45.20 45.69 -7.79
CA PRO A 364 44.28 46.34 -6.81
C PRO A 364 43.38 47.53 -7.30
N LYS A 365 42.56 48.04 -6.34
CA LYS A 365 42.16 49.46 -6.03
C LYS A 365 41.00 50.16 -6.80
N LYS A 366 39.93 50.51 -6.08
CA LYS A 366 39.75 51.86 -5.45
C LYS A 366 38.49 51.95 -4.58
N ALA A 367 38.62 52.78 -3.54
CA ALA A 367 37.68 53.02 -2.45
C ALA A 367 36.52 53.98 -2.80
N GLY A 368 35.39 53.80 -2.13
CA GLY A 368 34.31 54.79 -2.05
C GLY A 368 33.42 54.57 -0.82
N LYS A 369 33.69 55.32 0.26
CA LYS A 369 32.82 55.44 1.44
C LYS A 369 31.57 56.26 1.13
N ARG A 370 30.41 55.88 1.71
CA ARG A 370 29.29 56.70 2.30
C ARG A 370 27.98 55.92 2.13
N LYS A 371 26.96 55.98 2.97
CA LYS A 371 26.71 56.42 4.36
C LYS A 371 25.29 55.87 4.67
N LYS A 372 24.99 55.62 5.95
CA LYS A 372 23.65 55.30 6.47
C LYS A 372 22.56 56.29 6.03
N SER A 373 21.37 55.77 5.76
CA SER A 373 20.08 56.21 6.32
C SER A 373 19.18 54.98 6.43
#